data_AF-A0A7R9WQP2-F1
#
_entry.id   AF-A0A7R9WQP2-F1
#
_cell.length_a   1.000
_cell.length_b   1.000
_cell.length_c   1.000
_cell.angle_alpha   90.00
_cell.angle_beta   90.00
_cell.angle_gamma   90.00
#
_symmetry.space_group_name_H-M   'P 1'
#
loop_
_entity.id
_entity.type
_entity.pdbx_description
1 polymer ?
#
loop_
_entity_poly.entity_id
_entity_poly.type
_entity_poly.pdbx_seq_one_letter_code
_entity_poly.pdbx_strand_id
1 'polypeptide(L)'
;MVESFVIDLYNVFTHALEYLPPGIVLSVAAAFIGEGKHIKVYFDEFVGSILMIAFTFSAGKWIGQDDMYVAWGFHAVGVIAADYFGGGQQVNPAVTASMWALGECSYTEAFVRVAGQMGGGLVSFPLFQAISESFEMTPFGGPEFSSTRDEPVEATLSEFFSTYILLWAIYILNWRMHFGKHHYLIKQFLTAVAIRVLIEVYPTAGPAMNPMLATAWDTFGVGNKYEMPSDHQHYFVYWVAPVVAAILASISYAIVAGGTIFGVKMPIGPLMGSKKVAAPKVKSS
;
A
#
# COMPACT_ATOMS: atom_id res chain seq x y z
N MET A 1 -29.40 -39.43 3.25
CA MET A 1 -28.82 -38.69 4.40
C MET A 1 -27.38 -38.27 4.12
N VAL A 2 -26.47 -39.19 3.76
CA VAL A 2 -25.09 -38.81 3.39
C VAL A 2 -25.05 -38.00 2.09
N GLU A 3 -25.76 -38.43 1.06
CA GLU A 3 -25.83 -37.72 -0.24
C GLU A 3 -26.40 -36.30 -0.11
N SER A 4 -27.52 -36.16 0.62
CA SER A 4 -28.12 -34.84 0.90
C SER A 4 -27.17 -33.92 1.67
N PHE A 5 -26.47 -34.45 2.68
CA PHE A 5 -25.47 -33.67 3.44
C PHE A 5 -24.28 -33.23 2.58
N VAL A 6 -23.79 -34.08 1.67
CA VAL A 6 -22.70 -33.72 0.74
C VAL A 6 -23.15 -32.65 -0.25
N ILE A 7 -24.37 -32.73 -0.77
CA ILE A 7 -24.95 -31.71 -1.66
C ILE A 7 -25.09 -30.37 -0.91
N ASP A 8 -25.59 -30.39 0.32
CA ASP A 8 -25.73 -29.17 1.13
C ASP A 8 -24.36 -28.54 1.42
N LEU A 9 -23.35 -29.34 1.77
CA LEU A 9 -21.99 -28.86 1.99
C LEU A 9 -21.37 -28.29 0.70
N TYR A 10 -21.59 -28.95 -0.44
CA TYR A 10 -21.16 -28.45 -1.75
C TYR A 10 -21.82 -27.10 -2.06
N ASN A 11 -23.14 -26.97 -1.84
CA ASN A 11 -23.86 -25.73 -2.07
C ASN A 11 -23.41 -24.60 -1.15
N VAL A 12 -23.18 -24.87 0.14
CA VAL A 12 -22.62 -23.89 1.08
C VAL A 12 -21.23 -23.46 0.64
N PHE A 13 -20.40 -24.42 0.21
CA PHE A 13 -19.04 -24.12 -0.27
C PHE A 13 -19.06 -23.29 -1.55
N THR A 14 -19.88 -23.63 -2.55
CA THR A 14 -19.98 -22.86 -3.80
C THR A 14 -20.52 -21.45 -3.56
N HIS A 15 -21.56 -21.30 -2.72
CA HIS A 15 -22.05 -19.97 -2.34
C HIS A 15 -21.00 -19.16 -1.59
N ALA A 16 -20.23 -19.79 -0.68
CA ALA A 16 -19.15 -19.10 0.01
C ALA A 16 -18.03 -18.66 -0.94
N LEU A 17 -17.71 -19.47 -1.97
CA LEU A 17 -16.72 -19.12 -2.99
C LEU A 17 -17.15 -17.91 -3.84
N GLU A 18 -18.44 -17.70 -4.07
CA GLU A 18 -18.95 -16.52 -4.80
C GLU A 18 -18.64 -15.20 -4.06
N TYR A 19 -18.47 -15.25 -2.74
CA TYR A 19 -18.09 -14.11 -1.91
C TYR A 19 -16.59 -14.02 -1.64
N LEU A 20 -15.79 -14.98 -2.10
CA LEU A 20 -14.34 -14.90 -1.94
C LEU A 20 -13.76 -13.96 -3.00
N PRO A 21 -13.04 -12.90 -2.57
CA PRO A 21 -12.32 -12.05 -3.50
C PRO A 21 -11.39 -12.85 -4.42
N PRO A 22 -11.35 -12.53 -5.73
CA PRO A 22 -10.41 -13.18 -6.62
C PRO A 22 -8.98 -12.99 -6.09
N GLY A 23 -8.21 -14.08 -6.02
CA GLY A 23 -6.83 -14.04 -5.53
C GLY A 23 -6.64 -14.05 -4.01
N ILE A 24 -7.69 -14.01 -3.18
CA ILE A 24 -7.52 -14.07 -1.71
C ILE A 24 -6.85 -15.38 -1.26
N VAL A 25 -7.20 -16.50 -1.88
CA VAL A 25 -6.59 -17.81 -1.58
C VAL A 25 -5.10 -17.78 -1.91
N LEU A 26 -4.71 -17.18 -3.04
CA LEU A 26 -3.31 -17.03 -3.42
C LEU A 26 -2.56 -16.10 -2.47
N SER A 27 -3.19 -15.00 -2.06
CA SER A 27 -2.66 -14.07 -1.05
C SER A 27 -2.39 -14.81 0.26
N VAL A 28 -3.37 -15.53 0.81
CA VAL A 28 -3.22 -16.28 2.07
C VAL A 28 -2.17 -17.40 1.93
N ALA A 29 -2.13 -18.10 0.80
CA ALA A 29 -1.10 -19.11 0.55
C ALA A 29 0.33 -18.53 0.61
N ALA A 30 0.52 -17.28 0.18
CA ALA A 30 1.82 -16.61 0.27
C ALA A 30 2.32 -16.48 1.72
N ALA A 31 1.43 -16.36 2.72
CA ALA A 31 1.80 -16.28 4.14
C ALA A 31 2.57 -17.52 4.64
N PHE A 32 2.41 -18.66 3.96
CA PHE A 32 3.05 -19.93 4.30
C PHE A 32 4.36 -20.19 3.54
N ILE A 33 4.79 -19.29 2.65
CA ILE A 33 6.08 -19.40 1.96
C ILE A 33 7.23 -19.41 2.97
N GLY A 34 8.22 -20.27 2.72
CA GLY A 34 9.36 -20.43 3.61
C GLY A 34 8.98 -21.01 4.98
N GLU A 35 8.05 -21.96 5.01
CA GLU A 35 7.57 -22.64 6.22
C GLU A 35 6.88 -21.68 7.21
N GLY A 36 6.21 -20.64 6.69
CA GLY A 36 5.48 -19.68 7.51
C GLY A 36 6.36 -18.67 8.27
N LYS A 37 7.66 -18.58 7.97
CA LYS A 37 8.58 -17.58 8.56
C LYS A 37 8.10 -16.14 8.41
N HIS A 38 7.29 -15.87 7.38
CA HIS A 38 6.77 -14.54 7.07
C HIS A 38 5.29 -14.35 7.43
N ILE A 39 4.67 -15.29 8.18
CA ILE A 39 3.24 -15.21 8.52
C ILE A 39 2.90 -13.93 9.29
N LYS A 40 3.76 -13.51 10.23
CA LYS A 40 3.56 -12.26 10.96
C LYS A 40 3.60 -11.06 10.02
N VAL A 41 4.56 -11.02 9.10
CA VAL A 41 4.72 -9.95 8.12
C VAL A 41 3.49 -9.85 7.20
N TYR A 42 2.94 -10.99 6.80
CA TYR A 42 1.69 -11.04 6.07
C TYR A 42 0.53 -10.43 6.87
N PHE A 43 0.33 -10.89 8.11
CA PHE A 43 -0.76 -10.40 8.97
C PHE A 43 -0.64 -8.91 9.29
N ASP A 44 0.58 -8.47 9.56
CA ASP A 44 0.91 -7.07 9.73
C ASP A 44 0.39 -6.30 8.50
N GLU A 45 0.90 -6.53 7.30
CA GLU A 45 0.47 -5.80 6.09
C GLU A 45 -1.03 -5.93 5.75
N PHE A 46 -1.62 -7.10 6.03
CA PHE A 46 -3.04 -7.38 5.83
C PHE A 46 -3.94 -6.52 6.72
N VAL A 47 -3.72 -6.53 8.04
CA VAL A 47 -4.48 -5.72 9.01
C VAL A 47 -4.27 -4.23 8.72
N GLY A 48 -3.07 -3.87 8.31
CA GLY A 48 -2.71 -2.51 7.91
C GLY A 48 -3.51 -1.93 6.81
N SER A 49 -3.59 -2.70 5.74
CA SER A 49 -4.34 -2.31 4.56
C SER A 49 -5.82 -2.16 4.89
N ILE A 50 -6.36 -3.01 5.78
CA ILE A 50 -7.73 -2.86 6.31
C ILE A 50 -7.90 -1.56 7.07
N LEU A 51 -7.03 -1.27 8.05
CA LEU A 51 -7.12 -0.05 8.84
C LEU A 51 -6.94 1.19 7.97
N MET A 52 -5.97 1.18 7.07
CA MET A 52 -5.73 2.27 6.14
C MET A 52 -6.99 2.52 5.30
N ILE A 53 -7.57 1.50 4.66
CA ILE A 53 -8.76 1.68 3.80
C ILE A 53 -9.96 2.17 4.63
N ALA A 54 -10.17 1.59 5.82
CA ALA A 54 -11.23 2.00 6.73
C ALA A 54 -11.16 3.50 7.02
N PHE A 55 -10.01 4.02 7.43
CA PHE A 55 -9.93 5.41 7.87
C PHE A 55 -9.68 6.41 6.73
N THR A 56 -9.03 6.01 5.64
CA THR A 56 -8.69 6.92 4.54
C THR A 56 -9.80 7.09 3.51
N PHE A 57 -10.60 6.05 3.25
CA PHE A 57 -11.67 6.09 2.27
C PHE A 57 -13.08 6.11 2.90
N SER A 58 -13.31 5.39 4.02
CA SER A 58 -14.65 5.30 4.63
C SER A 58 -15.00 6.53 5.46
N ALA A 59 -14.11 6.92 6.38
CA ALA A 59 -14.38 8.03 7.28
C ALA A 59 -14.47 9.37 6.53
N GLY A 60 -13.64 9.59 5.51
CA GLY A 60 -13.69 10.79 4.67
C GLY A 60 -14.93 10.92 3.78
N LYS A 61 -15.72 9.84 3.61
CA LYS A 61 -16.98 9.85 2.86
C LYS A 61 -18.21 9.86 3.78
N TRP A 62 -18.13 9.23 4.94
CA TRP A 62 -19.27 9.08 5.84
C TRP A 62 -19.29 10.11 6.97
N ILE A 63 -18.11 10.57 7.42
CA ILE A 63 -17.95 11.45 8.58
C ILE A 63 -17.09 12.64 8.13
N GLY A 64 -17.69 13.61 7.45
CA GLY A 64 -17.01 14.85 7.04
C GLY A 64 -16.70 14.99 5.55
N GLN A 65 -17.56 14.44 4.67
CA GLN A 65 -17.43 14.56 3.22
C GLN A 65 -17.21 16.00 2.73
N ASP A 66 -17.83 16.97 3.40
CA ASP A 66 -17.77 18.39 3.03
C ASP A 66 -16.78 19.20 3.90
N ASP A 67 -16.10 18.57 4.86
CA ASP A 67 -15.14 19.23 5.74
C ASP A 67 -13.72 18.69 5.52
N MET A 68 -12.91 19.51 4.85
CA MET A 68 -11.52 19.21 4.54
C MET A 68 -10.71 18.87 5.81
N TYR A 69 -10.93 19.56 6.93
CA TYR A 69 -10.16 19.30 8.16
C TYR A 69 -10.49 17.93 8.76
N VAL A 70 -11.77 17.54 8.69
CA VAL A 70 -12.22 16.23 9.17
C VAL A 70 -11.64 15.12 8.28
N ALA A 71 -11.70 15.28 6.95
CA ALA A 71 -11.11 14.34 6.00
C ALA A 71 -9.59 14.17 6.20
N TRP A 72 -8.86 15.27 6.40
CA TRP A 72 -7.43 15.25 6.72
C TRP A 72 -7.15 14.58 8.07
N GLY A 73 -7.97 14.85 9.08
CA GLY A 73 -7.84 14.25 10.41
C GLY A 73 -8.00 12.73 10.39
N PHE A 74 -9.05 12.23 9.75
CA PHE A 74 -9.26 10.78 9.61
C PHE A 74 -8.21 10.10 8.75
N HIS A 75 -7.75 10.76 7.67
CA HIS A 75 -6.62 10.26 6.90
C HIS A 75 -5.37 10.08 7.77
N ALA A 76 -5.04 11.10 8.59
CA ALA A 76 -3.90 11.02 9.50
C ALA A 76 -4.05 9.92 10.56
N VAL A 77 -5.25 9.77 11.14
CA VAL A 77 -5.55 8.68 12.07
C VAL A 77 -5.37 7.32 11.38
N GLY A 78 -5.82 7.18 10.14
CA GLY A 78 -5.69 5.94 9.36
C GLY A 78 -4.25 5.54 9.10
N VAL A 79 -3.42 6.47 8.64
CA VAL A 79 -1.99 6.24 8.40
C VAL A 79 -1.28 5.85 9.70
N ILE A 80 -1.55 6.56 10.80
CA ILE A 80 -0.94 6.27 12.11
C ILE A 80 -1.41 4.90 12.62
N ALA A 81 -2.71 4.60 12.54
CA ALA A 81 -3.28 3.35 13.01
C ALA A 81 -2.76 2.15 12.23
N ALA A 82 -2.71 2.25 10.90
CA ALA A 82 -2.11 1.22 10.05
C ALA A 82 -0.67 0.93 10.48
N ASP A 83 0.21 1.95 10.46
CA ASP A 83 1.62 1.77 10.82
C ASP A 83 1.79 1.23 12.26
N TYR A 84 1.01 1.71 13.22
CA TYR A 84 1.14 1.33 14.63
C TYR A 84 0.68 -0.09 14.92
N PHE A 85 -0.56 -0.43 14.58
CA PHE A 85 -1.11 -1.76 14.83
C PHE A 85 -0.50 -2.83 13.91
N GLY A 86 0.13 -2.35 12.85
CA GLY A 86 0.87 -3.13 11.91
C GLY A 86 2.31 -3.45 12.15
N GLY A 87 2.94 -2.82 13.13
CA GLY A 87 4.37 -3.00 13.34
C GLY A 87 5.27 -2.37 12.26
N GLY A 88 4.90 -1.19 11.73
CA GLY A 88 5.73 -0.43 10.78
C GLY A 88 5.49 -0.81 9.32
N GLN A 89 4.22 -0.94 8.95
CA GLN A 89 3.81 -1.44 7.64
C GLN A 89 4.11 -0.48 6.52
N GLN A 90 4.26 -1.05 5.33
CA GLN A 90 4.36 -0.29 4.10
C GLN A 90 2.97 -0.03 3.51
N VAL A 91 2.02 -0.96 3.69
CA VAL A 91 0.63 -0.96 3.18
C VAL A 91 0.49 -0.59 1.70
N ASN A 92 1.59 -0.72 0.95
CA ASN A 92 1.74 -0.18 -0.38
C ASN A 92 2.82 -0.96 -1.15
N PRO A 93 2.45 -1.68 -2.24
CA PRO A 93 3.40 -2.48 -3.00
C PRO A 93 4.55 -1.68 -3.62
N ALA A 94 4.34 -0.41 -3.98
CA ALA A 94 5.40 0.45 -4.50
C ALA A 94 6.42 0.80 -3.40
N VAL A 95 5.96 1.05 -2.18
CA VAL A 95 6.85 1.23 -1.02
C VAL A 95 7.63 -0.05 -0.74
N THR A 96 6.98 -1.22 -0.83
CA THR A 96 7.66 -2.51 -0.70
C THR A 96 8.73 -2.73 -1.77
N ALA A 97 8.45 -2.39 -3.02
CA ALA A 97 9.44 -2.47 -4.09
C ALA A 97 10.67 -1.59 -3.82
N SER A 98 10.44 -0.38 -3.28
CA SER A 98 11.52 0.51 -2.84
C SER A 98 12.35 -0.06 -1.70
N MET A 99 11.71 -0.59 -0.65
CA MET A 99 12.40 -1.19 0.50
C MET A 99 13.21 -2.42 0.09
N TRP A 100 12.68 -3.23 -0.83
CA TRP A 100 13.43 -4.32 -1.45
C TRP A 100 14.62 -3.81 -2.26
N ALA A 101 14.43 -2.77 -3.08
CA ALA A 101 15.51 -2.17 -3.88
C ALA A 101 16.65 -1.63 -3.01
N LEU A 102 16.35 -1.07 -1.84
CA LEU A 102 17.34 -0.57 -0.89
C LEU A 102 17.96 -1.67 -0.01
N GLY A 103 17.45 -2.90 -0.09
CA GLY A 103 17.94 -4.04 0.70
C GLY A 103 17.40 -4.09 2.14
N GLU A 104 16.36 -3.32 2.46
CA GLU A 104 15.72 -3.30 3.77
C GLU A 104 14.82 -4.52 4.01
N CYS A 105 14.43 -5.23 2.94
CA CYS A 105 13.77 -6.53 3.03
C CYS A 105 14.24 -7.48 1.93
N SER A 106 14.12 -8.78 2.19
CA SER A 106 14.41 -9.82 1.20
C SER A 106 13.34 -9.87 0.10
N TYR A 107 13.66 -10.45 -1.06
CA TYR A 107 12.67 -10.64 -2.12
C TYR A 107 11.46 -11.46 -1.65
N THR A 108 11.69 -12.53 -0.90
CA THR A 108 10.60 -13.36 -0.34
C THR A 108 9.72 -12.57 0.62
N GLU A 109 10.33 -11.79 1.52
CA GLU A 109 9.57 -10.94 2.43
C GLU A 109 8.79 -9.86 1.67
N ALA A 110 9.39 -9.21 0.67
CA ALA A 110 8.72 -8.24 -0.19
C ALA A 110 7.50 -8.85 -0.89
N PHE A 111 7.64 -10.05 -1.46
CA PHE A 111 6.52 -10.78 -2.06
C PHE A 111 5.39 -11.05 -1.06
N VAL A 112 5.72 -11.54 0.14
CA VAL A 112 4.72 -11.81 1.19
C VAL A 112 4.05 -10.54 1.68
N ARG A 113 4.78 -9.42 1.79
CA ARG A 113 4.21 -8.11 2.12
C ARG A 113 3.19 -7.67 1.08
N VAL A 114 3.55 -7.70 -0.21
CA VAL A 114 2.63 -7.35 -1.30
C VAL A 114 1.40 -8.25 -1.29
N ALA A 115 1.56 -9.55 -1.04
CA ALA A 115 0.43 -10.47 -0.91
C ALA A 115 -0.48 -10.11 0.28
N GLY A 116 0.08 -9.78 1.44
CA GLY A 116 -0.66 -9.31 2.61
C GLY A 116 -1.43 -8.02 2.34
N GLN A 117 -0.78 -7.05 1.67
CA GLN A 117 -1.38 -5.79 1.25
C GLN A 117 -2.58 -6.05 0.34
N MET A 118 -2.38 -6.82 -0.73
CA MET A 118 -3.44 -7.20 -1.66
C MET A 118 -4.58 -7.92 -0.95
N GLY A 119 -4.28 -8.87 -0.06
CA GLY A 119 -5.29 -9.58 0.71
C GLY A 119 -6.13 -8.63 1.57
N GLY A 120 -5.49 -7.69 2.26
CA GLY A 120 -6.19 -6.70 3.07
C GLY A 120 -7.07 -5.79 2.22
N GLY A 121 -6.58 -5.33 1.06
CA GLY A 121 -7.36 -4.56 0.09
C GLY A 121 -8.59 -5.31 -0.41
N LEU A 122 -8.37 -6.53 -0.91
CA LEU A 122 -9.40 -7.41 -1.46
C LEU A 122 -10.50 -7.75 -0.45
N VAL A 123 -10.22 -7.73 0.86
CA VAL A 123 -11.23 -7.91 1.92
C VAL A 123 -11.89 -6.58 2.29
N SER A 124 -11.13 -5.49 2.35
CA SER A 124 -11.63 -4.21 2.86
C SER A 124 -12.68 -3.57 1.99
N PHE A 125 -12.43 -3.48 0.68
CA PHE A 125 -13.35 -2.82 -0.25
C PHE A 125 -14.75 -3.44 -0.24
N PRO A 126 -14.94 -4.76 -0.44
CA PRO A 126 -16.28 -5.36 -0.38
C PRO A 126 -16.90 -5.28 1.02
N LEU A 127 -16.09 -5.39 2.09
CA LEU A 127 -16.58 -5.23 3.46
C LEU A 127 -17.17 -3.83 3.69
N PHE A 128 -16.43 -2.77 3.36
CA PHE A 128 -16.89 -1.39 3.55
C PHE A 128 -17.99 -0.99 2.58
N GLN A 129 -18.02 -1.57 1.38
CA GLN A 129 -19.14 -1.44 0.45
C GLN A 129 -20.42 -2.04 1.05
N ALA A 130 -20.36 -3.27 1.56
CA ALA A 130 -21.50 -3.93 2.20
C ALA A 130 -22.00 -3.16 3.44
N ILE A 131 -21.09 -2.60 4.24
CA ILE A 131 -21.44 -1.70 5.34
C ILE A 131 -22.15 -0.45 4.80
N SER A 132 -21.62 0.21 3.78
CA SER A 132 -22.23 1.39 3.17
C SER A 132 -23.67 1.12 2.72
N GLU A 133 -23.88 0.02 2.01
CA GLU A 133 -25.20 -0.37 1.51
C GLU A 133 -26.16 -0.72 2.64
N SER A 134 -25.68 -1.46 3.66
CA SER A 134 -26.51 -1.88 4.81
C SER A 134 -27.01 -0.71 5.65
N PHE A 135 -26.27 0.40 5.67
CA PHE A 135 -26.62 1.61 6.43
C PHE A 135 -27.12 2.76 5.54
N GLU A 136 -27.39 2.50 4.25
CA GLU A 136 -27.83 3.51 3.26
C GLU A 136 -26.91 4.75 3.21
N MET A 137 -25.61 4.53 3.41
CA MET A 137 -24.59 5.58 3.38
C MET A 137 -24.12 5.87 1.95
N THR A 138 -23.53 7.05 1.74
CA THR A 138 -22.91 7.44 0.47
C THR A 138 -21.97 6.33 -0.01
N PRO A 139 -22.10 5.87 -1.28
CA PRO A 139 -21.27 4.81 -1.82
C PRO A 139 -19.78 5.06 -1.59
N PHE A 140 -19.07 3.97 -1.34
CA PHE A 140 -17.63 4.01 -1.19
C PHE A 140 -16.99 4.59 -2.46
N GLY A 141 -15.83 5.24 -2.32
CA GLY A 141 -15.08 5.79 -3.44
C GLY A 141 -13.65 5.30 -3.42
N GLY A 142 -12.96 5.41 -4.55
CA GLY A 142 -11.56 5.05 -4.66
C GLY A 142 -10.90 5.64 -5.91
N PRO A 143 -9.60 5.38 -6.09
CA PRO A 143 -8.83 5.85 -7.25
C PRO A 143 -9.36 5.20 -8.53
N GLU A 144 -9.85 5.99 -9.47
CA GLU A 144 -10.50 5.46 -10.68
C GLU A 144 -9.80 6.04 -11.91
N PHE A 145 -9.07 5.19 -12.63
CA PHE A 145 -8.58 5.49 -13.97
C PHE A 145 -9.62 4.97 -14.96
N SER A 146 -10.02 5.83 -15.87
CA SER A 146 -10.98 5.51 -16.90
C SER A 146 -10.36 5.84 -18.24
N SER A 147 -9.99 4.83 -19.03
CA SER A 147 -9.39 4.99 -20.37
C SER A 147 -10.28 5.78 -21.36
N THR A 148 -11.56 5.96 -21.02
CA THR A 148 -12.52 6.79 -21.74
C THR A 148 -12.60 8.24 -21.27
N ARG A 149 -12.13 8.56 -20.06
CA ARG A 149 -12.18 9.90 -19.44
C ARG A 149 -10.80 10.53 -19.28
N ASP A 150 -9.77 9.72 -19.05
CA ASP A 150 -8.45 10.15 -18.65
C ASP A 150 -7.43 9.85 -19.74
N GLU A 151 -6.49 10.77 -19.96
CA GLU A 151 -5.37 10.53 -20.85
C GLU A 151 -4.37 9.56 -20.18
N PRO A 152 -4.09 8.37 -20.75
CA PRO A 152 -3.25 7.37 -20.09
C PRO A 152 -1.84 7.89 -19.76
N VAL A 153 -1.28 8.76 -20.60
CA VAL A 153 0.04 9.36 -20.38
C VAL A 153 0.02 10.30 -19.18
N GLU A 154 -0.98 11.16 -19.06
CA GLU A 154 -1.12 12.08 -17.92
C GLU A 154 -1.34 11.31 -16.62
N ALA A 155 -2.21 10.30 -16.62
CA ALA A 155 -2.43 9.42 -15.47
C ALA A 155 -1.14 8.71 -15.04
N THR A 156 -0.40 8.14 -16.00
CA THR A 156 0.89 7.47 -15.75
C THR A 156 1.91 8.43 -15.15
N LEU A 157 2.05 9.64 -15.71
CA LEU A 157 2.99 10.65 -15.19
C LEU A 157 2.58 11.13 -13.80
N SER A 158 1.28 11.30 -13.55
CA SER A 158 0.74 11.67 -12.25
C SER A 158 1.09 10.63 -11.18
N GLU A 159 0.81 9.35 -11.43
CA GLU A 159 1.17 8.23 -10.54
C GLU A 159 2.68 8.12 -10.32
N PHE A 160 3.46 8.29 -11.39
CA PHE A 160 4.91 8.24 -11.31
C PHE A 160 5.48 9.33 -10.40
N PHE A 161 5.14 10.61 -10.65
CA PHE A 161 5.72 11.72 -9.90
C PHE A 161 5.22 11.77 -8.46
N SER A 162 3.92 11.52 -8.23
CA SER A 162 3.37 11.44 -6.88
C SER A 162 4.04 10.34 -6.06
N THR A 163 4.21 9.13 -6.61
CA THR A 163 4.91 8.02 -5.94
C THR A 163 6.40 8.34 -5.69
N TYR A 164 7.08 8.95 -6.66
CA TYR A 164 8.48 9.35 -6.52
C TYR A 164 8.68 10.35 -5.38
N ILE A 165 7.82 11.38 -5.29
CA ILE A 165 7.88 12.39 -4.23
C ILE A 165 7.47 11.79 -2.88
N LEU A 166 6.46 10.92 -2.86
CA LEU A 166 6.04 10.19 -1.65
C LEU A 166 7.22 9.45 -1.03
N LEU A 167 7.98 8.69 -1.84
CA LEU A 167 9.10 7.92 -1.33
C LEU A 167 10.24 8.80 -0.84
N TRP A 168 10.52 9.91 -1.52
CA TRP A 168 11.46 10.89 -1.00
C TRP A 168 11.02 11.49 0.35
N ALA A 169 9.73 11.79 0.51
CA ALA A 169 9.19 12.23 1.80
C ALA A 169 9.38 11.16 2.88
N ILE A 170 9.08 9.89 2.58
CA ILE A 170 9.30 8.75 3.48
C ILE A 170 10.76 8.66 3.88
N TYR A 171 11.71 8.73 2.94
CA TYR A 171 13.15 8.65 3.23
C TYR A 171 13.63 9.82 4.09
N ILE A 172 13.17 11.04 3.82
CA ILE A 172 13.54 12.22 4.60
C ILE A 172 13.03 12.07 6.03
N LEU A 173 11.74 11.76 6.18
CA LEU A 173 11.09 11.65 7.49
C LEU A 173 11.63 10.48 8.32
N ASN A 174 11.84 9.30 7.71
CA ASN A 174 12.27 8.10 8.43
C ASN A 174 13.79 8.05 8.66
N TRP A 175 14.60 8.50 7.69
CA TRP A 175 16.04 8.26 7.73
C TRP A 175 16.89 9.51 7.91
N ARG A 176 16.39 10.71 7.56
CA ARG A 176 17.19 11.94 7.64
C ARG A 176 16.86 12.83 8.82
N MET A 177 15.59 12.97 9.18
CA MET A 177 15.18 13.88 10.25
C MET A 177 15.39 13.28 11.66
N HIS A 178 15.76 12.00 11.75
CA HIS A 178 16.11 11.30 13.00
C HIS A 178 15.14 11.57 14.16
N PHE A 179 13.82 11.50 13.91
CA PHE A 179 12.78 11.72 14.92
C PHE A 179 12.89 10.80 16.15
N GLY A 180 13.70 9.74 16.10
CA GLY A 180 13.89 8.81 17.22
C GLY A 180 12.59 8.11 17.61
N LYS A 181 12.59 7.41 18.75
CA LYS A 181 11.40 6.69 19.22
C LYS A 181 10.35 7.61 19.84
N HIS A 182 10.76 8.74 20.42
CA HIS A 182 9.87 9.63 21.18
C HIS A 182 9.00 10.54 20.30
N HIS A 183 9.32 10.72 19.03
CA HIS A 183 8.55 11.56 18.10
C HIS A 183 7.86 10.76 17.00
N TYR A 184 7.50 9.49 17.30
CA TYR A 184 6.80 8.61 16.37
C TYR A 184 5.52 9.24 15.80
N LEU A 185 4.67 9.81 16.66
CA LEU A 185 3.41 10.44 16.23
C LEU A 185 3.64 11.64 15.31
N ILE A 186 4.68 12.45 15.58
CA ILE A 186 5.03 13.60 14.73
C ILE A 186 5.47 13.09 13.36
N LYS A 187 6.35 12.08 13.33
CA LYS A 187 6.83 11.46 12.08
C LYS A 187 5.65 10.94 11.24
N GLN A 188 4.78 10.14 11.82
CA GLN A 188 3.66 9.54 11.09
C GLN A 188 2.60 10.57 10.69
N PHE A 189 2.36 11.60 11.51
CA PHE A 189 1.50 12.71 11.14
C PHE A 189 2.05 13.47 9.92
N LEU A 190 3.35 13.76 9.89
CA LEU A 190 3.99 14.40 8.73
C LEU A 190 3.95 13.51 7.48
N THR A 191 4.09 12.19 7.64
CA THR A 191 3.91 11.25 6.52
C THR A 191 2.48 11.28 5.98
N ALA A 192 1.47 11.30 6.87
CA ALA A 192 0.07 11.43 6.46
C ALA A 192 -0.22 12.76 5.74
N VAL A 193 0.31 13.87 6.24
CA VAL A 193 0.21 15.18 5.58
C VAL A 193 0.84 15.13 4.19
N ALA A 194 2.02 14.53 4.05
CA ALA A 194 2.68 14.40 2.76
C ALA A 194 1.85 13.57 1.76
N ILE A 195 1.31 12.43 2.19
CA ILE A 195 0.42 11.59 1.37
C ILE A 195 -0.80 12.40 0.94
N ARG A 196 -1.46 13.10 1.86
CA ARG A 196 -2.69 13.85 1.56
C ARG A 196 -2.46 15.02 0.60
N VAL A 197 -1.38 15.77 0.78
CA VAL A 197 -0.98 16.83 -0.16
C VAL A 197 -0.75 16.26 -1.55
N LEU A 198 -0.06 15.13 -1.67
CA LEU A 198 0.15 14.49 -2.96
C LEU A 198 -1.16 14.03 -3.59
N ILE A 199 -2.10 13.54 -2.79
CA ILE A 199 -3.44 13.18 -3.26
C ILE A 199 -4.17 14.36 -3.90
N GLU A 200 -4.08 15.54 -3.29
CA GLU A 200 -4.78 16.73 -3.75
C GLU A 200 -4.07 17.43 -4.92
N VAL A 201 -2.75 17.34 -5.00
CA VAL A 201 -1.93 17.99 -6.06
C VAL A 201 -1.90 17.19 -7.37
N TYR A 202 -2.09 15.87 -7.33
CA TYR A 202 -1.96 14.97 -8.49
C TYR A 202 -3.29 14.30 -8.90
N PRO A 203 -4.42 15.02 -9.07
CA PRO A 203 -5.76 14.44 -9.05
C PRO A 203 -6.15 13.57 -10.26
N THR A 204 -5.37 13.56 -11.34
CA THR A 204 -5.80 13.05 -12.67
C THR A 204 -6.35 11.63 -12.68
N ALA A 205 -5.81 10.72 -11.87
CA ALA A 205 -6.31 9.33 -11.76
C ALA A 205 -6.80 9.00 -10.33
N GLY A 206 -7.02 10.04 -9.51
CA GLY A 206 -7.11 9.92 -8.05
C GLY A 206 -5.84 9.26 -7.51
N PRO A 207 -4.72 9.98 -7.38
CA PRO A 207 -3.38 9.40 -7.36
C PRO A 207 -3.29 8.35 -6.25
N ALA A 208 -3.31 7.09 -6.67
CA ALA A 208 -3.33 5.98 -5.76
C ALA A 208 -1.99 5.92 -5.04
N MET A 209 -0.89 6.17 -5.78
CA MET A 209 0.51 5.96 -5.36
C MET A 209 0.78 4.55 -4.82
N ASN A 210 -0.22 3.68 -4.93
CA ASN A 210 -0.38 2.45 -4.17
C ASN A 210 -1.11 1.45 -5.08
N PRO A 211 -0.35 0.54 -5.73
CA PRO A 211 -0.93 -0.42 -6.65
C PRO A 211 -2.05 -1.27 -6.05
N MET A 212 -1.98 -1.56 -4.74
CA MET A 212 -3.01 -2.33 -4.04
C MET A 212 -4.34 -1.59 -3.97
N LEU A 213 -4.32 -0.29 -3.66
CA LEU A 213 -5.54 0.51 -3.56
C LEU A 213 -6.27 0.57 -4.90
N ALA A 214 -5.53 0.85 -5.97
CA ALA A 214 -6.10 0.92 -7.32
C ALA A 214 -6.70 -0.40 -7.77
N THR A 215 -5.96 -1.50 -7.65
CA THR A 215 -6.44 -2.80 -8.11
C THR A 215 -7.58 -3.34 -7.27
N ALA A 216 -7.51 -3.23 -5.94
CA ALA A 216 -8.58 -3.72 -5.08
C ALA A 216 -9.83 -2.84 -5.18
N TRP A 217 -9.69 -1.52 -5.37
CA TRP A 217 -10.83 -0.66 -5.71
C TRP A 217 -11.42 -1.04 -7.06
N ASP A 218 -10.63 -1.20 -8.13
CA ASP A 218 -11.17 -1.55 -9.44
C ASP A 218 -11.88 -2.91 -9.44
N THR A 219 -11.41 -3.87 -8.63
CA THR A 219 -12.04 -5.19 -8.48
C THR A 219 -13.44 -5.12 -7.86
N PHE A 220 -13.68 -4.17 -6.95
CA PHE A 220 -14.86 -4.10 -6.08
C PHE A 220 -15.65 -2.79 -6.14
N GLY A 221 -15.18 -1.84 -6.92
CA GLY A 221 -15.75 -0.51 -7.05
C GLY A 221 -17.12 -0.55 -7.70
N VAL A 222 -17.79 0.60 -7.73
CA VAL A 222 -19.17 0.71 -8.20
C VAL A 222 -19.24 0.35 -9.69
N GLY A 223 -19.67 -0.88 -9.99
CA GLY A 223 -19.94 -1.36 -11.35
C GLY A 223 -19.11 -2.56 -11.80
N ASN A 224 -17.99 -2.88 -11.11
CA ASN A 224 -17.15 -4.03 -11.46
C ASN A 224 -17.53 -5.26 -10.63
N LYS A 225 -17.65 -6.41 -11.30
CA LYS A 225 -18.29 -7.63 -10.77
C LYS A 225 -17.27 -8.61 -10.19
N TYR A 226 -16.57 -8.26 -9.10
CA TYR A 226 -15.68 -9.21 -8.42
C TYR A 226 -14.61 -9.81 -9.35
N GLU A 227 -14.21 -9.06 -10.37
CA GLU A 227 -13.26 -9.47 -11.41
C GLU A 227 -12.02 -8.58 -11.33
N MET A 228 -10.85 -9.19 -11.52
CA MET A 228 -9.60 -8.43 -11.59
C MET A 228 -9.60 -7.52 -12.84
N PRO A 229 -8.90 -6.37 -12.79
CA PRO A 229 -8.80 -5.47 -13.94
C PRO A 229 -8.35 -6.24 -15.19
N SER A 230 -9.13 -6.18 -16.28
CA SER A 230 -8.73 -6.77 -17.57
C SER A 230 -7.98 -5.78 -18.46
N ASP A 231 -8.03 -4.49 -18.13
CA ASP A 231 -7.38 -3.44 -18.89
C ASP A 231 -5.88 -3.37 -18.57
N HIS A 232 -5.05 -3.55 -19.59
CA HIS A 232 -3.60 -3.43 -19.46
C HIS A 232 -3.17 -2.01 -19.10
N GLN A 233 -3.95 -0.99 -19.45
CA GLN A 233 -3.66 0.40 -19.09
C GLN A 233 -3.75 0.61 -17.57
N HIS A 234 -4.70 -0.04 -16.90
CA HIS A 234 -4.79 -0.03 -15.44
C HIS A 234 -3.46 -0.47 -14.79
N TYR A 235 -2.93 -1.62 -15.22
CA TYR A 235 -1.67 -2.12 -14.69
C TYR A 235 -0.48 -1.24 -15.04
N PHE A 236 -0.46 -0.63 -16.23
CA PHE A 236 0.61 0.28 -16.60
C PHE A 236 0.61 1.54 -15.72
N VAL A 237 -0.58 2.14 -15.51
CA VAL A 237 -0.77 3.35 -14.71
C VAL A 237 -0.51 3.08 -13.23
N TYR A 238 -1.10 2.03 -12.64
CA TYR A 238 -1.09 1.84 -11.19
C TYR A 238 -0.06 0.85 -10.66
N TRP A 239 0.53 -0.01 -11.50
CA TRP A 239 1.62 -0.90 -11.08
C TRP A 239 2.96 -0.47 -11.66
N VAL A 240 3.06 -0.35 -12.98
CA VAL A 240 4.34 -0.08 -13.63
C VAL A 240 4.85 1.31 -13.25
N ALA A 241 4.05 2.36 -13.39
CA ALA A 241 4.50 3.72 -13.05
C ALA A 241 4.93 3.87 -11.57
N PRO A 242 4.12 3.49 -10.56
CA PRO A 242 4.53 3.56 -9.15
C PRO A 242 5.76 2.72 -8.82
N VAL A 243 5.88 1.50 -9.36
CA VAL A 243 7.05 0.63 -9.09
C VAL A 243 8.32 1.20 -9.74
N VAL A 244 8.25 1.70 -10.97
CA VAL A 244 9.40 2.35 -11.62
C VAL A 244 9.79 3.62 -10.86
N ALA A 245 8.82 4.44 -10.46
CA ALA A 245 9.04 5.60 -9.60
C ALA A 245 9.73 5.19 -8.29
N ALA A 246 9.30 4.08 -7.68
CA ALA A 246 9.86 3.59 -6.43
C ALA A 246 11.31 3.14 -6.54
N ILE A 247 11.65 2.43 -7.62
CA ILE A 247 13.03 2.04 -7.91
C ILE A 247 13.89 3.28 -8.17
N LEU A 248 13.41 4.26 -8.96
CA LEU A 248 14.16 5.49 -9.24
C LEU A 248 14.33 6.37 -7.99
N ALA A 249 13.32 6.47 -7.13
CA ALA A 249 13.43 7.14 -5.83
C ALA A 249 14.49 6.45 -4.97
N SER A 250 14.51 5.11 -4.94
CA SER A 250 15.53 4.33 -4.23
C SER A 250 16.93 4.61 -4.77
N ILE A 251 17.12 4.56 -6.09
CA ILE A 251 18.40 4.85 -6.75
C ILE A 251 18.91 6.25 -6.39
N SER A 252 18.05 7.26 -6.56
CA SER A 252 18.41 8.64 -6.26
C SER A 252 18.74 8.84 -4.77
N TYR A 253 17.99 8.20 -3.87
CA TYR A 253 18.31 8.21 -2.44
C TYR A 253 19.65 7.55 -2.15
N ALA A 254 19.94 6.38 -2.73
CA ALA A 254 21.21 5.66 -2.55
C ALA A 254 22.41 6.49 -3.06
N ILE A 255 22.26 7.22 -4.16
CA ILE A 255 23.28 8.16 -4.67
C ILE A 255 23.50 9.31 -3.67
N VAL A 256 22.44 9.86 -3.11
CA VAL A 256 22.51 11.00 -2.18
C VAL A 256 23.07 10.61 -0.81
N ALA A 257 22.58 9.50 -0.24
CA ALA A 257 22.93 9.01 1.09
C ALA A 257 24.21 8.17 1.13
N GLY A 258 24.57 7.52 0.02
CA GLY A 258 25.59 6.50 -0.02
C GLY A 258 25.03 5.17 0.46
N GLY A 259 24.64 4.32 -0.48
CA GLY A 259 24.08 3.00 -0.20
C GLY A 259 24.25 2.02 -1.36
N THR A 260 23.49 0.95 -1.30
CA THR A 260 23.40 -0.08 -2.34
C THR A 260 22.01 -0.13 -2.93
N ILE A 261 21.91 -0.55 -4.19
CA ILE A 261 20.66 -0.91 -4.85
C ILE A 261 20.74 -2.37 -5.26
N PHE A 262 19.79 -3.18 -4.80
CA PHE A 262 19.79 -4.63 -4.95
C PHE A 262 21.12 -5.27 -4.52
N GLY A 263 21.72 -4.74 -3.45
CA GLY A 263 23.03 -5.17 -2.94
C GLY A 263 24.25 -4.69 -3.73
N VAL A 264 24.05 -3.97 -4.84
CA VAL A 264 25.13 -3.40 -5.66
C VAL A 264 25.43 -1.97 -5.23
N LYS A 265 26.69 -1.67 -4.93
CA LYS A 265 27.10 -0.30 -4.59
C LYS A 265 27.01 0.61 -5.81
N MET A 266 26.41 1.77 -5.64
CA MET A 266 26.28 2.74 -6.73
C MET A 266 27.65 3.30 -7.14
N PRO A 267 27.93 3.46 -8.45
CA PRO A 267 29.18 4.05 -8.94
C PRO A 267 29.28 5.56 -8.67
N ILE A 268 28.16 6.19 -8.30
CA ILE A 268 28.04 7.63 -8.04
C ILE A 268 27.49 7.82 -6.61
N GLY A 269 28.08 8.76 -5.86
CA GLY A 269 27.71 9.07 -4.46
C GLY A 269 28.65 8.46 -3.40
N PRO A 270 28.45 8.73 -2.09
CA PRO A 270 27.44 9.63 -1.52
C PRO A 270 27.67 11.10 -1.91
N LEU A 271 26.63 11.78 -2.39
CA LEU A 271 26.68 13.23 -2.65
C LEU A 271 26.70 14.07 -1.36
N MET A 272 26.09 13.59 -0.27
CA MET A 272 26.05 14.33 1.01
C MET A 272 27.29 14.09 1.90
N GLY A 273 28.35 13.52 1.35
CA GLY A 273 29.58 13.17 2.07
C GLY A 273 29.40 11.95 2.97
N SER A 274 30.34 11.00 2.90
CA SER A 274 30.35 9.86 3.82
C SER A 274 30.72 10.37 5.21
N LYS A 275 29.75 10.64 6.08
CA LYS A 275 30.05 10.64 7.52
C LYS A 275 30.51 9.22 7.83
N LYS A 276 31.82 9.06 8.10
CA LYS A 276 32.38 7.81 8.62
C LYS A 276 31.63 7.52 9.92
N VAL A 277 30.64 6.63 9.88
CA VAL A 277 30.10 6.04 11.09
C VAL A 277 31.25 5.26 11.71
N ALA A 278 31.79 5.74 12.83
CA ALA A 278 32.85 5.05 13.53
C ALA A 278 32.37 3.62 13.83
N ALA A 279 33.18 2.62 13.45
CA ALA A 279 32.85 1.23 13.70
C ALA A 279 32.49 1.05 15.19
N PRO A 280 31.38 0.35 15.52
CA PRO A 280 31.03 0.09 16.90
C PRO A 280 32.23 -0.61 17.55
N LYS A 281 32.73 -0.05 18.65
CA LYS A 281 33.78 -0.69 19.46
C LYS A 281 33.26 -2.05 19.88
N VAL A 282 33.82 -3.11 19.29
CA VAL A 282 33.60 -4.48 19.74
C VAL A 282 34.04 -4.50 21.20
N LYS A 283 33.09 -4.68 22.11
CA LYS A 283 33.42 -5.00 23.50
C LYS A 283 34.04 -6.39 23.47
N SER A 284 35.35 -6.45 23.69
CA SER A 284 36.04 -7.69 24.05
C SER A 284 35.44 -8.18 25.36
N SER A 285 34.62 -9.22 25.29
CA SER A 285 34.33 -10.09 26.43
C SER A 285 35.47 -11.09 26.61
#